data_AF-A0A178MIX3-F1
#
_entry.id   AF-A0A178MIX3-F1
#
_cell.length_a   1.000
_cell.length_b   1.000
_cell.length_c   1.000
_cell.angle_alpha   90.00
_cell.angle_beta   90.00
_cell.angle_gamma   90.00
#
_symmetry.space_group_name_H-M   'P 1'
#
loop_
_entity.id
_entity.type
_entity.pdbx_description
1 polymer ?
#
loop_
_entity_poly.entity_id
_entity_poly.type
_entity_poly.pdbx_seq_one_letter_code
_entity_poly.pdbx_strand_id
1 'polypeptide(L)'
;MVLSYLAPLPMMMIGLWAGAAATLVAAVVGAAAVAGTVGGVSALLFLVATALPALVVANRSLLWRENQDGSIEWYPPGEVLAWLTAIGLALLLCGAALMADHPDGVRGFVAEMIGKALDLIAAELPPDRRADAVTWWTPLFPAMTVVSWLLMAVANACGAQALLVRMGKNHRPKPAYRELMLPNWPAAALAVTGLLGVAAGGDVGFVAANLAVVLLVPFVFLGLAGIHRFAATKPQSRLILGLVYGLLILAFGWAAIIVALIGLVRFWRLRFRRPSSGGGMEG
;
A
#
# COMPACT_ATOMS: atom_id res chain seq x y z
N MET A 1 10.48 8.77 16.26
CA MET A 1 10.29 7.66 15.30
C MET A 1 8.87 7.54 14.77
N VAL A 2 7.80 7.81 15.53
CA VAL A 2 6.42 7.78 14.96
C VAL A 2 6.15 8.93 13.99
N LEU A 3 6.71 10.13 14.24
CA LEU A 3 6.54 11.31 13.38
C LEU A 3 7.06 11.12 11.95
N SER A 4 8.09 10.30 11.74
CA SER A 4 8.63 10.07 10.38
C SER A 4 7.65 9.31 9.48
N TYR A 5 6.75 8.50 10.04
CA TYR A 5 5.66 7.87 9.29
C TYR A 5 4.60 8.86 8.79
N LEU A 6 4.58 10.09 9.33
CA LEU A 6 3.71 11.18 8.87
C LEU A 6 4.41 12.15 7.91
N ALA A 7 5.68 11.89 7.56
CA ALA A 7 6.41 12.74 6.62
C ALA A 7 5.72 12.90 5.25
N PRO A 8 5.00 11.89 4.69
CA PRO A 8 4.27 12.06 3.43
C PRO A 8 3.03 12.96 3.55
N LEU A 9 2.43 13.10 4.73
CA LEU A 9 1.19 13.86 4.94
C LEU A 9 1.25 15.30 4.41
N PRO A 10 2.20 16.16 4.80
CA PRO A 10 2.25 17.55 4.31
C PRO A 10 2.45 17.62 2.79
N MET A 11 3.24 16.72 2.21
CA MET A 11 3.46 16.68 0.76
C MET A 11 2.21 16.23 0.01
N MET A 12 1.48 15.24 0.54
CA MET A 12 0.18 14.82 0.00
C MET A 12 -0.89 15.89 0.15
N MET A 13 -0.88 16.68 1.24
CA MET A 13 -1.77 17.83 1.39
C MET A 13 -1.51 18.89 0.31
N ILE A 14 -0.25 19.24 0.06
CA ILE A 14 0.12 20.15 -1.03
C ILE A 14 -0.33 19.58 -2.37
N GLY A 15 -0.12 18.29 -2.61
CA GLY A 15 -0.49 17.67 -3.88
C GLY A 15 -1.99 17.60 -4.14
N LEU A 16 -2.78 17.30 -3.12
CA LEU A 16 -4.25 17.27 -3.23
C LEU A 16 -4.87 18.68 -3.29
N TRP A 17 -4.17 19.71 -2.81
CA TRP A 17 -4.65 21.09 -2.83
C TRP A 17 -4.14 21.89 -4.04
N ALA A 18 -2.85 21.81 -4.37
CA ALA A 18 -2.20 22.62 -5.40
C ALA A 18 -1.79 21.81 -6.65
N GLY A 19 -2.08 20.51 -6.67
CA GLY A 19 -1.82 19.64 -7.81
C GLY A 19 -0.42 19.04 -7.88
N ALA A 20 -0.22 18.15 -8.86
CA ALA A 20 1.00 17.35 -9.01
C ALA A 20 2.26 18.20 -9.30
N ALA A 21 2.12 19.35 -9.98
CA ALA A 21 3.25 20.24 -10.25
C ALA A 21 3.83 20.82 -8.95
N ALA A 22 2.97 21.28 -8.03
CA ALA A 22 3.39 21.75 -6.71
C ALA A 22 4.03 20.62 -5.88
N THR A 23 3.50 19.39 -5.99
CA THR A 23 4.10 18.21 -5.37
C THR A 23 5.50 17.93 -5.91
N LEU A 24 5.71 18.07 -7.23
CA LEU A 24 7.01 17.84 -7.86
C LEU A 24 8.05 18.86 -7.37
N VAL A 25 7.68 20.13 -7.28
CA VAL A 25 8.55 21.16 -6.71
C VAL A 25 8.91 20.82 -5.26
N ALA A 26 7.91 20.46 -4.44
CA ALA A 26 8.15 20.06 -3.05
C ALA A 26 9.05 18.82 -2.94
N ALA A 27 8.91 17.85 -3.85
CA ALA A 27 9.74 16.66 -3.92
C ALA A 27 11.20 17.00 -4.25
N VAL A 28 11.44 17.85 -5.25
CA VAL A 28 12.79 18.27 -5.65
C VAL A 28 13.47 19.07 -4.54
N VAL A 29 12.77 20.05 -3.96
CA VAL A 29 13.31 20.87 -2.86
C VAL A 29 13.60 20.01 -1.63
N GLY A 30 12.68 19.11 -1.26
CA GLY A 30 12.88 18.18 -0.15
C GLY A 30 14.06 17.23 -0.38
N ALA A 31 14.19 16.68 -1.59
CA ALA A 31 15.29 15.79 -1.93
C ALA A 31 16.64 16.53 -1.90
N ALA A 32 16.71 17.76 -2.42
CA ALA A 32 17.92 18.59 -2.36
C ALA A 32 18.32 18.91 -0.91
N ALA A 33 17.34 19.23 -0.05
CA ALA A 33 17.60 19.47 1.37
C ALA A 33 18.12 18.22 2.09
N VAL A 34 17.52 17.05 1.85
CA VAL A 34 18.00 15.78 2.42
C VAL A 34 19.39 15.41 1.88
N ALA A 35 19.64 15.62 0.59
CA ALA A 35 20.94 15.37 -0.01
C ALA A 35 22.04 16.22 0.63
N GLY A 36 21.77 17.51 0.88
CA GLY A 36 22.74 18.44 1.46
C GLY A 36 22.97 18.28 2.96
N THR A 37 22.06 17.63 3.69
CA THR A 37 22.13 17.50 5.17
C THR A 37 22.44 16.10 5.66
N VAL A 38 21.91 15.07 4.99
CA VAL A 38 22.04 13.66 5.40
C VAL A 38 22.83 12.85 4.37
N GLY A 39 22.72 13.19 3.08
CA GLY A 39 23.47 12.56 1.99
C GLY A 39 22.58 12.00 0.87
N GLY A 40 23.22 11.65 -0.25
CA GLY A 40 22.52 11.26 -1.49
C GLY A 40 21.65 10.00 -1.36
N VAL A 41 22.10 8.99 -0.62
CA VAL A 41 21.32 7.76 -0.38
C VAL A 41 20.02 8.07 0.37
N SER A 42 20.10 8.92 1.40
CA SER A 42 18.91 9.37 2.15
C SER A 42 17.95 10.18 1.29
N ALA A 43 18.46 10.96 0.33
CA ALA A 43 17.63 11.70 -0.61
C ALA A 43 16.86 10.74 -1.55
N LEU A 44 17.50 9.67 -2.01
CA LEU A 44 16.83 8.62 -2.78
C LEU A 44 15.74 7.92 -1.96
N LEU A 45 16.04 7.57 -0.69
CA LEU A 45 15.06 6.98 0.21
C LEU A 45 13.89 7.93 0.47
N PHE A 46 14.14 9.23 0.62
CA PHE A 46 13.09 10.24 0.72
C PHE A 46 12.22 10.29 -0.54
N LEU A 47 12.84 10.27 -1.73
CA LEU A 47 12.10 10.28 -2.99
C LEU A 47 11.18 9.06 -3.12
N VAL A 48 11.68 7.87 -2.78
CA VAL A 48 10.90 6.62 -2.87
C VAL A 48 9.85 6.52 -1.76
N ALA A 49 10.24 6.79 -0.51
CA ALA A 49 9.37 6.61 0.65
C ALA A 49 8.29 7.69 0.77
N THR A 50 8.59 8.91 0.35
CA THR A 50 7.77 10.10 0.63
C THR A 50 7.23 10.74 -0.66
N ALA A 51 8.11 11.10 -1.59
CA ALA A 51 7.71 11.87 -2.76
C ALA A 51 6.92 11.07 -3.78
N LEU A 52 7.36 9.85 -4.09
CA LEU A 52 6.75 8.97 -5.07
C LEU A 52 5.27 8.67 -4.77
N PRO A 53 4.87 8.21 -3.56
CA PRO A 53 3.46 7.99 -3.29
C PRO A 53 2.66 9.31 -3.28
N ALA A 54 3.27 10.42 -2.85
CA ALA A 54 2.60 11.72 -2.87
C ALA A 54 2.30 12.20 -4.29
N LEU A 55 3.25 12.07 -5.22
CA LEU A 55 3.07 12.41 -6.64
C LEU A 55 1.96 11.58 -7.29
N VAL A 56 1.90 10.29 -6.98
CA VAL A 56 0.90 9.38 -7.51
C VAL A 56 -0.48 9.73 -6.99
N VAL A 57 -0.61 9.95 -5.68
CA VAL A 57 -1.86 10.36 -5.05
C VAL A 57 -2.32 11.72 -5.60
N ALA A 58 -1.43 12.70 -5.69
CA ALA A 58 -1.73 14.04 -6.21
C ALA A 58 -2.18 14.00 -7.67
N ASN A 59 -1.47 13.27 -8.53
CA ASN A 59 -1.82 13.16 -9.94
C ASN A 59 -3.14 12.40 -10.11
N ARG A 60 -3.23 11.18 -9.59
CA ARG A 60 -4.36 10.28 -9.87
C ARG A 60 -5.65 10.74 -9.20
N SER A 61 -5.59 11.26 -7.97
CA SER A 61 -6.81 11.65 -7.24
C SER A 61 -7.48 12.91 -7.78
N LEU A 62 -6.78 13.69 -8.61
CA LEU A 62 -7.27 14.93 -9.21
C LEU A 62 -7.67 14.77 -10.68
N LEU A 63 -7.54 13.57 -11.24
CA LEU A 63 -8.09 13.27 -12.56
C LEU A 63 -9.62 13.22 -12.46
N TRP A 64 -10.29 13.86 -13.42
CA TRP A 64 -11.73 13.87 -13.56
C TRP A 64 -12.10 13.86 -15.04
N ARG A 65 -13.32 13.45 -15.35
CA ARG A 65 -13.92 13.57 -16.69
C ARG A 65 -15.37 14.01 -16.58
N GLU A 66 -15.85 14.68 -17.61
CA GLU A 66 -17.28 14.99 -17.76
C GLU A 66 -17.95 13.87 -18.57
N ASN A 67 -19.08 13.38 -18.07
CA ASN A 67 -19.90 12.39 -18.76
C ASN A 67 -20.84 13.06 -19.77
N GLN A 68 -21.46 12.25 -20.64
CA GLN A 68 -22.38 12.75 -21.67
C GLN A 68 -23.62 13.46 -21.09
N ASP A 69 -23.97 13.18 -19.83
CA ASP A 69 -25.07 13.80 -19.10
C ASP A 69 -24.66 15.06 -18.32
N GLY A 70 -23.40 15.51 -18.45
CA GLY A 70 -22.85 16.66 -17.72
C GLY A 70 -22.42 16.35 -16.29
N SER A 71 -22.50 15.10 -15.82
CA SER A 71 -22.00 14.71 -14.50
C SER A 71 -20.46 14.62 -14.49
N ILE A 72 -19.85 15.03 -13.38
CA ILE A 72 -18.39 14.92 -13.19
C ILE A 72 -18.06 13.59 -12.52
N GLU A 73 -17.27 12.76 -13.19
CA GLU A 73 -16.73 11.52 -12.64
C GLU A 73 -15.26 11.73 -12.24
N TRP A 74 -14.99 11.60 -10.94
CA TRP A 74 -13.63 11.64 -10.41
C TRP A 74 -12.95 10.27 -10.52
N TYR A 75 -11.62 10.28 -10.62
CA TYR A 75 -10.85 9.05 -10.70
C TYR A 75 -11.05 8.19 -9.44
N PRO A 76 -11.46 6.91 -9.57
CA PRO A 76 -11.90 6.12 -8.42
C PRO A 76 -10.80 5.89 -7.38
N PRO A 77 -11.11 5.95 -6.07
CA PRO A 77 -10.13 5.69 -5.00
C PRO A 77 -9.48 4.30 -5.08
N GLY A 78 -10.21 3.30 -5.58
CA GLY A 78 -9.65 1.95 -5.75
C GLY A 78 -8.64 1.84 -6.88
N GLU A 79 -8.73 2.71 -7.89
CA GLU A 79 -7.70 2.82 -8.93
C GLU A 79 -6.45 3.53 -8.41
N VAL A 80 -6.59 4.54 -7.53
CA VAL A 80 -5.44 5.16 -6.85
C VAL A 80 -4.71 4.13 -5.98
N LEU A 81 -5.46 3.34 -5.21
CA LEU A 81 -4.91 2.25 -4.41
C LEU A 81 -4.21 1.19 -5.28
N ALA A 82 -4.77 0.88 -6.44
CA ALA A 82 -4.15 -0.02 -7.39
C ALA A 82 -2.82 0.57 -7.91
N TRP A 83 -2.76 1.85 -8.29
CA TRP A 83 -1.50 2.49 -8.71
C TRP A 83 -0.43 2.46 -7.61
N LEU A 84 -0.79 2.76 -6.36
CA LEU A 84 0.15 2.65 -5.24
C LEU A 84 0.65 1.21 -5.06
N THR A 85 -0.25 0.23 -5.23
CA THR A 85 0.12 -1.19 -5.19
C THR A 85 1.08 -1.54 -6.32
N ALA A 86 0.78 -1.14 -7.56
CA ALA A 86 1.63 -1.40 -8.72
C ALA A 86 3.04 -0.83 -8.54
N ILE A 87 3.18 0.34 -7.92
CA ILE A 87 4.48 0.91 -7.58
C ILE A 87 5.19 0.08 -6.52
N GLY A 88 4.48 -0.38 -5.48
CA GLY A 88 5.05 -1.29 -4.49
C GLY A 88 5.59 -2.59 -5.14
N LEU A 89 4.84 -3.16 -6.08
CA LEU A 89 5.27 -4.34 -6.85
C LEU A 89 6.50 -4.02 -7.72
N ALA A 90 6.51 -2.87 -8.40
CA ALA A 90 7.64 -2.45 -9.21
C ALA A 90 8.90 -2.23 -8.37
N LEU A 91 8.78 -1.60 -7.20
CA LEU A 91 9.90 -1.42 -6.27
C LEU A 91 10.45 -2.77 -5.78
N LEU A 92 9.56 -3.73 -5.47
CA LEU A 92 9.96 -5.08 -5.08
C LEU A 92 10.71 -5.79 -6.21
N LEU A 93 10.17 -5.74 -7.43
CA LEU A 93 10.79 -6.32 -8.62
C LEU A 93 12.14 -5.69 -8.93
N CYS A 94 12.25 -4.35 -8.86
CA CYS A 94 13.52 -3.64 -9.03
C CYS A 94 14.53 -4.07 -7.96
N GLY A 95 14.11 -4.13 -6.69
CA GLY A 95 14.97 -4.60 -5.60
C GLY A 95 15.45 -6.03 -5.83
N ALA A 96 14.56 -6.94 -6.24
CA ALA A 96 14.91 -8.32 -6.55
C ALA A 96 15.89 -8.40 -7.74
N ALA A 97 15.64 -7.63 -8.81
CA ALA A 97 16.50 -7.61 -9.99
C ALA A 97 17.92 -7.09 -9.68
N LEU A 98 18.04 -6.07 -8.83
CA LEU A 98 19.33 -5.54 -8.39
C LEU A 98 20.14 -6.53 -7.55
N MET A 99 19.48 -7.53 -6.95
CA MET A 99 20.10 -8.53 -6.08
C MET A 99 20.13 -9.92 -6.72
N ALA A 100 19.78 -10.03 -8.00
CA ALA A 100 19.67 -11.31 -8.69
C ALA A 100 21.03 -12.01 -8.88
N ASP A 101 22.12 -11.23 -8.98
CA ASP A 101 23.49 -11.75 -9.13
C ASP A 101 24.13 -12.16 -7.79
N HIS A 102 23.40 -12.08 -6.67
CA HIS A 102 23.91 -12.52 -5.38
C HIS A 102 24.19 -14.03 -5.39
N PRO A 103 25.31 -14.52 -4.81
CA PRO A 103 25.68 -15.94 -4.88
C PRO A 103 24.60 -16.90 -4.37
N ASP A 104 23.88 -16.49 -3.31
CA ASP A 104 22.78 -17.25 -2.70
C ASP A 104 21.39 -16.79 -3.18
N GLY A 105 21.34 -16.07 -4.29
CA GLY A 105 20.14 -15.47 -4.86
C GLY A 105 19.55 -14.35 -4.00
N VAL A 106 18.38 -13.87 -4.43
CA VAL A 106 17.63 -12.79 -3.77
C VAL A 106 17.29 -13.17 -2.33
N ARG A 107 16.89 -14.42 -2.08
CA ARG A 107 16.57 -14.89 -0.73
C ARG A 107 17.79 -14.86 0.19
N GLY A 108 18.96 -15.29 -0.31
CA GLY A 108 20.20 -15.27 0.45
C GLY A 108 20.65 -13.86 0.80
N PHE A 109 20.55 -12.92 -0.15
CA PHE A 109 20.84 -11.51 0.12
C PHE A 109 19.96 -10.95 1.25
N VAL A 110 18.66 -11.25 1.23
CA VAL A 110 17.73 -10.82 2.29
C VAL A 110 18.12 -11.42 3.65
N ALA A 111 18.45 -12.72 3.68
CA ALA A 111 18.89 -13.38 4.91
C ALA A 111 20.16 -12.75 5.48
N GLU A 112 21.16 -12.47 4.63
CA GLU A 112 22.40 -11.81 5.02
C GLU A 112 22.16 -10.40 5.56
N MET A 113 21.30 -9.61 4.90
CA MET A 113 20.93 -8.28 5.37
C MET A 113 20.25 -8.29 6.74
N ILE A 114 19.33 -9.23 6.96
CA ILE A 114 18.69 -9.40 8.28
C ILE A 114 19.71 -9.84 9.32
N GLY A 115 20.61 -10.77 8.99
CA GLY A 115 21.67 -11.23 9.88
C GLY A 115 22.57 -10.07 10.33
N LYS A 116 23.09 -9.30 9.38
CA LYS A 116 23.90 -8.10 9.66
C LYS A 116 23.16 -7.08 10.52
N ALA A 117 21.86 -6.88 10.28
CA ALA A 117 21.05 -5.99 11.09
C ALA A 117 20.89 -6.50 12.53
N LEU A 118 20.61 -7.79 12.72
CA LEU A 118 20.51 -8.41 14.04
C LEU A 118 21.83 -8.39 14.81
N ASP A 119 22.96 -8.54 14.12
CA ASP A 119 24.28 -8.43 14.73
C ASP A 119 24.55 -7.02 15.29
N LEU A 120 23.97 -5.99 14.67
CA LEU A 120 24.10 -4.61 15.12
C LEU A 120 23.12 -4.26 16.25
N ILE A 121 21.86 -4.69 16.15
CA ILE A 121 20.78 -4.22 17.04
C ILE A 121 20.43 -5.21 18.16
N ALA A 122 20.86 -6.46 18.06
CA ALA A 122 20.54 -7.54 18.98
C ALA A 122 21.77 -8.42 19.26
N ALA A 123 22.95 -7.80 19.35
CA ALA A 123 24.23 -8.47 19.58
C ALA A 123 24.26 -9.34 20.86
N GLU A 124 23.43 -8.98 21.85
CA GLU A 124 23.30 -9.69 23.12
C GLU A 124 22.52 -11.01 23.00
N LEU A 125 21.80 -11.24 21.90
CA LEU A 125 21.09 -12.50 21.68
C LEU A 125 22.07 -13.64 21.37
N PRO A 126 21.83 -14.84 21.94
CA PRO A 126 22.55 -16.04 21.57
C PRO A 126 22.57 -16.26 20.03
N PRO A 127 23.68 -16.74 19.45
CA PRO A 127 23.81 -16.89 18.00
C PRO A 127 22.73 -17.79 17.36
N ASP A 128 22.32 -18.85 18.06
CA ASP A 128 21.23 -19.76 17.68
C ASP A 128 19.90 -19.01 17.55
N ARG A 129 19.56 -18.17 18.54
CA ARG A 129 18.33 -17.35 18.51
C ARG A 129 18.33 -16.32 17.38
N ARG A 130 19.49 -15.76 17.04
CA ARG A 130 19.63 -14.86 15.89
C ARG A 130 19.42 -15.61 14.57
N ALA A 131 19.99 -16.81 14.42
CA ALA A 131 19.82 -17.63 13.23
C ALA A 131 18.35 -18.05 13.01
N ASP A 132 17.66 -18.42 14.10
CA ASP A 132 16.22 -18.71 14.07
C ASP A 132 15.41 -17.48 13.63
N ALA A 133 15.75 -16.30 14.13
CA ALA A 133 15.11 -15.06 13.73
C ALA A 133 15.35 -14.74 12.23
N VAL A 134 16.56 -14.90 11.71
CA VAL A 134 16.82 -14.74 10.27
C VAL A 134 15.93 -15.68 9.47
N THR A 135 15.87 -16.95 9.86
CA THR A 135 15.07 -17.98 9.17
C THR A 135 13.58 -17.64 9.17
N TRP A 136 13.07 -17.12 10.29
CA TRP A 136 11.67 -16.76 10.45
C TRP A 136 11.28 -15.51 9.65
N TRP A 137 12.14 -14.50 9.60
CA TRP A 137 11.82 -13.20 8.97
C TRP A 137 12.07 -13.19 7.47
N THR A 138 13.11 -13.90 6.99
CA THR A 138 13.53 -13.90 5.57
C THR A 138 12.39 -14.14 4.57
N PRO A 139 11.50 -15.15 4.75
CA PRO A 139 10.52 -15.52 3.74
C PRO A 139 9.59 -14.39 3.30
N LEU A 140 9.22 -13.50 4.23
CA LEU A 140 8.21 -12.46 4.03
C LEU A 140 8.75 -11.04 4.21
N PHE A 141 10.03 -10.88 4.55
CA PHE A 141 10.61 -9.57 4.82
C PHE A 141 10.42 -8.56 3.67
N PRO A 142 10.69 -8.90 2.38
CA PRO A 142 10.45 -7.96 1.28
C PRO A 142 9.00 -7.50 1.19
N ALA A 143 8.04 -8.43 1.31
CA ALA A 143 6.63 -8.11 1.33
C ALA A 143 6.28 -7.22 2.53
N MET A 144 6.78 -7.53 3.73
CA MET A 144 6.53 -6.72 4.93
C MET A 144 7.00 -5.27 4.75
N THR A 145 8.17 -5.06 4.14
CA THR A 145 8.69 -3.72 3.84
C THR A 145 7.75 -2.95 2.90
N VAL A 146 7.32 -3.58 1.81
CA VAL A 146 6.43 -2.94 0.82
C VAL A 146 5.02 -2.73 1.37
N VAL A 147 4.49 -3.69 2.14
CA VAL A 147 3.19 -3.57 2.81
C VAL A 147 3.22 -2.43 3.82
N SER A 148 4.28 -2.31 4.63
CA SER A 148 4.45 -1.18 5.56
C SER A 148 4.47 0.17 4.82
N TRP A 149 5.26 0.26 3.74
CA TRP A 149 5.31 1.46 2.89
C TRP A 149 3.95 1.79 2.28
N LEU A 150 3.21 0.80 1.78
CA LEU A 150 1.89 0.98 1.17
C LEU A 150 0.85 1.42 2.21
N LEU A 151 0.82 0.79 3.39
CA LEU A 151 -0.09 1.18 4.48
C LEU A 151 0.21 2.60 4.97
N MET A 152 1.49 2.96 5.10
CA MET A 152 1.92 4.32 5.41
C MET A 152 1.41 5.30 4.34
N ALA A 153 1.64 5.02 3.05
CA ALA A 153 1.18 5.88 1.96
C ALA A 153 -0.34 6.08 1.96
N VAL A 154 -1.11 5.01 2.13
CA VAL A 154 -2.59 5.07 2.20
C VAL A 154 -3.06 5.85 3.42
N ALA A 155 -2.47 5.60 4.60
CA ALA A 155 -2.82 6.33 5.83
C ALA A 155 -2.57 7.83 5.70
N ASN A 156 -1.43 8.22 5.12
CA ASN A 156 -1.10 9.63 4.87
C ASN A 156 -2.03 10.25 3.82
N ALA A 157 -2.39 9.53 2.75
CA ALA A 157 -3.31 10.03 1.73
C ALA A 157 -4.71 10.26 2.30
N CYS A 158 -5.24 9.30 3.07
CA CYS A 158 -6.51 9.45 3.77
C CYS A 158 -6.47 10.58 4.80
N GLY A 159 -5.37 10.71 5.54
CA GLY A 159 -5.16 11.81 6.51
C GLY A 159 -5.12 13.18 5.84
N ALA A 160 -4.35 13.33 4.76
CA ALA A 160 -4.28 14.55 3.97
C ALA A 160 -5.65 14.94 3.41
N GLN A 161 -6.38 13.99 2.81
CA GLN A 161 -7.74 14.21 2.34
C GLN A 161 -8.68 14.67 3.48
N ALA A 162 -8.65 13.99 4.63
CA ALA A 162 -9.50 14.30 5.76
C ALA A 162 -9.23 15.70 6.32
N LEU A 163 -7.96 16.11 6.40
CA LEU A 163 -7.58 17.46 6.83
C LEU A 163 -8.03 18.53 5.82
N LEU A 164 -7.83 18.31 4.52
CA LEU A 164 -8.28 19.26 3.50
C LEU A 164 -9.81 19.42 3.47
N VAL A 165 -10.56 18.33 3.67
CA VAL A 165 -12.03 18.40 3.84
C VAL A 165 -12.39 19.26 5.05
N ARG A 166 -11.74 19.05 6.20
CA ARG A 166 -11.98 19.85 7.41
C ARG A 166 -11.61 21.33 7.23
N MET A 167 -10.61 21.61 6.40
CA MET A 167 -10.17 22.97 6.09
C MET A 167 -11.00 23.66 5.00
N GLY A 168 -11.98 22.97 4.39
CA GLY A 168 -12.74 23.52 3.26
C GLY A 168 -11.91 23.75 1.99
N LYS A 169 -10.74 23.10 1.87
CA LYS A 169 -9.78 23.26 0.76
C LYS A 169 -9.72 22.05 -0.17
N ASN A 170 -10.70 21.17 -0.10
CA ASN A 170 -10.71 19.95 -0.88
C ASN A 170 -11.35 20.20 -2.26
N HIS A 171 -10.64 19.84 -3.33
CA HIS A 171 -11.10 20.05 -4.71
C HIS A 171 -12.12 19.02 -5.18
N ARG A 172 -12.02 17.78 -4.69
CA ARG A 172 -12.99 16.72 -5.02
C ARG A 172 -14.07 16.58 -3.94
N PRO A 173 -15.28 16.09 -4.27
CA PRO A 173 -16.22 15.62 -3.26
C PRO A 173 -15.59 14.59 -2.32
N LYS A 174 -16.15 14.45 -1.12
CA LYS A 174 -15.61 13.50 -0.13
C LYS A 174 -15.81 12.07 -0.65
N PRO A 175 -14.74 11.28 -0.87
CA PRO A 175 -14.90 9.94 -1.43
C PRO A 175 -15.70 9.02 -0.53
N ALA A 176 -16.63 8.27 -1.11
CA ALA A 176 -17.35 7.21 -0.43
C ALA A 176 -16.47 5.94 -0.33
N TYR A 177 -15.51 5.91 0.60
CA TYR A 177 -14.60 4.75 0.76
C TYR A 177 -15.31 3.40 1.02
N ARG A 178 -16.57 3.40 1.48
CA ARG A 178 -17.40 2.18 1.65
C ARG A 178 -17.79 1.55 0.30
N GLU A 179 -17.70 2.32 -0.76
CA GLU A 179 -18.04 1.94 -2.14
C GLU A 179 -16.79 1.61 -2.94
N LEU A 180 -15.64 1.41 -2.26
CA LEU A 180 -14.39 1.00 -2.91
C LEU A 180 -14.61 -0.17 -3.87
N MET A 181 -14.18 0.03 -5.11
CA MET A 181 -14.11 -0.97 -6.17
C MET A 181 -12.69 -1.01 -6.72
N LEU A 182 -12.15 -2.22 -6.91
CA LEU A 182 -10.82 -2.40 -7.48
C LEU A 182 -10.89 -2.63 -9.00
N PRO A 183 -9.84 -2.24 -9.76
CA PRO A 183 -9.64 -2.73 -11.12
C PRO A 183 -9.51 -4.25 -11.18
N ASN A 184 -9.52 -4.81 -12.38
CA ASN A 184 -9.43 -6.26 -12.57
C ASN A 184 -8.01 -6.81 -12.40
N TRP A 185 -7.00 -6.01 -12.70
CA TRP A 185 -5.61 -6.49 -12.77
C TRP A 185 -5.05 -6.99 -11.43
N PRO A 186 -5.35 -6.43 -10.24
CA PRO A 186 -4.78 -6.93 -8.98
C PRO A 186 -5.21 -8.38 -8.69
N ALA A 187 -6.44 -8.76 -9.09
CA ALA A 187 -6.92 -10.13 -8.91
C ALA A 187 -6.21 -11.11 -9.86
N ALA A 188 -6.00 -10.71 -11.12
CA ALA A 188 -5.27 -11.52 -12.09
C ALA A 188 -3.79 -11.66 -11.68
N ALA A 189 -3.16 -10.56 -11.28
CA ALA A 189 -1.79 -10.56 -10.78
C ALA A 189 -1.66 -11.45 -9.54
N LEU A 190 -2.58 -11.36 -8.57
CA LEU A 190 -2.58 -12.19 -7.37
C LEU A 190 -2.66 -13.69 -7.71
N ALA A 191 -3.51 -14.07 -8.66
CA ALA A 191 -3.63 -15.45 -9.10
C ALA A 191 -2.33 -15.95 -9.74
N VAL A 192 -1.72 -15.15 -10.63
CA VAL A 192 -0.46 -15.51 -11.30
C VAL A 192 0.69 -15.60 -10.30
N THR A 193 0.88 -14.60 -9.45
CA THR A 193 1.99 -14.59 -8.48
C THR A 193 1.78 -15.61 -7.37
N GLY A 194 0.53 -15.88 -6.97
CA GLY A 194 0.20 -16.93 -6.02
C GLY A 194 0.53 -18.32 -6.58
N LEU A 195 0.16 -18.59 -7.84
CA LEU A 195 0.50 -19.84 -8.52
C LEU A 195 2.02 -19.99 -8.68
N LEU A 196 2.70 -18.96 -9.17
CA LEU A 196 4.17 -18.96 -9.30
C LEU A 196 4.87 -19.11 -7.96
N GLY A 197 4.36 -18.50 -6.90
CA GLY A 197 4.96 -18.59 -5.56
C GLY A 197 4.92 -19.99 -4.96
N VAL A 198 3.95 -20.82 -5.37
CA VAL A 198 3.82 -22.21 -4.92
C VAL A 198 4.48 -23.19 -5.90
N ALA A 199 4.37 -22.94 -7.20
CA ALA A 199 4.82 -23.85 -8.25
C ALA A 199 6.29 -23.65 -8.66
N ALA A 200 6.81 -22.43 -8.56
CA ALA A 200 8.20 -22.14 -8.91
C ALA A 200 9.13 -22.35 -7.71
N GLY A 201 10.33 -22.86 -7.98
CA GLY A 201 11.43 -22.93 -7.01
C GLY A 201 12.33 -21.70 -7.07
N GLY A 202 13.31 -21.65 -6.17
CA GLY A 202 14.36 -20.62 -6.16
C GLY A 202 13.82 -19.20 -6.02
N ASP A 203 14.52 -18.25 -6.64
CA ASP A 203 14.20 -16.82 -6.54
C ASP A 203 12.88 -16.45 -7.20
N VAL A 204 12.49 -17.14 -8.27
CA VAL A 204 11.19 -16.89 -8.93
C VAL A 204 10.05 -17.19 -7.97
N GLY A 205 10.08 -18.33 -7.29
CA GLY A 205 9.09 -18.68 -6.27
C GLY A 205 9.11 -17.70 -5.10
N PHE A 206 10.30 -17.35 -4.61
CA PHE A 206 10.47 -16.40 -3.49
C PHE A 206 9.90 -15.00 -3.79
N VAL A 207 10.23 -14.44 -4.96
CA VAL A 207 9.74 -13.13 -5.40
C VAL A 207 8.23 -13.18 -5.65
N ALA A 208 7.74 -14.22 -6.33
CA ALA A 208 6.31 -14.37 -6.61
C ALA A 208 5.46 -14.49 -5.34
N ALA A 209 5.93 -15.23 -4.33
CA ALA A 209 5.27 -15.33 -3.03
C ALA A 209 5.19 -13.95 -2.34
N ASN A 210 6.28 -13.17 -2.36
CA ASN A 210 6.29 -11.83 -1.77
C ASN A 210 5.37 -10.86 -2.52
N LEU A 211 5.33 -10.91 -3.86
CA LEU A 211 4.39 -10.12 -4.68
C LEU A 211 2.94 -10.47 -4.35
N ALA A 212 2.62 -11.76 -4.19
CA ALA A 212 1.28 -12.21 -3.83
C ALA A 212 0.81 -11.61 -2.49
N VAL A 213 1.71 -11.56 -1.49
CA VAL A 213 1.40 -10.95 -0.18
C VAL A 213 1.13 -9.45 -0.30
N VAL A 214 1.92 -8.71 -1.09
CA VAL A 214 1.66 -7.29 -1.37
C VAL A 214 0.30 -7.09 -2.06
N LEU A 215 -0.02 -7.95 -3.04
CA LEU A 215 -1.27 -7.92 -3.78
C LEU A 215 -2.51 -8.22 -2.93
N LEU A 216 -2.37 -8.84 -1.76
CA LEU A 216 -3.49 -9.02 -0.82
C LEU A 216 -3.94 -7.69 -0.18
N VAL A 217 -3.07 -6.68 -0.10
CA VAL A 217 -3.39 -5.42 0.60
C VAL A 217 -4.61 -4.69 0.01
N PRO A 218 -4.74 -4.48 -1.31
CA PRO A 218 -5.97 -3.96 -1.89
C PRO A 218 -7.23 -4.73 -1.48
N PHE A 219 -7.14 -6.05 -1.37
CA PHE A 219 -8.26 -6.90 -0.95
C PHE A 219 -8.55 -6.76 0.54
N VAL A 220 -7.54 -6.49 1.39
CA VAL A 220 -7.77 -6.12 2.80
C VAL A 220 -8.64 -4.85 2.86
N PHE A 221 -8.29 -3.80 2.12
CA PHE A 221 -9.09 -2.58 2.09
C PHE A 221 -10.49 -2.81 1.52
N LEU A 222 -10.61 -3.66 0.50
CA LEU A 222 -11.91 -4.03 -0.07
C LEU A 222 -12.78 -4.81 0.92
N GLY A 223 -12.16 -5.70 1.70
CA GLY A 223 -12.80 -6.44 2.79
C GLY A 223 -13.27 -5.51 3.90
N LEU A 224 -12.42 -4.57 4.32
CA LEU A 224 -12.76 -3.53 5.29
C LEU A 224 -13.94 -2.68 4.82
N ALA A 225 -13.97 -2.27 3.55
CA ALA A 225 -15.10 -1.52 2.99
C ALA A 225 -16.41 -2.33 3.08
N GLY A 226 -16.35 -3.64 2.80
CA GLY A 226 -17.46 -4.57 2.97
C GLY A 226 -17.93 -4.70 4.42
N ILE A 227 -16.98 -4.88 5.36
CA ILE A 227 -17.25 -4.98 6.80
C ILE A 227 -17.90 -3.69 7.32
N HIS A 228 -17.39 -2.52 6.92
CA HIS A 228 -17.97 -1.22 7.28
C HIS A 228 -19.41 -1.08 6.77
N ARG A 229 -19.66 -1.48 5.52
CA ARG A 229 -21.02 -1.47 4.96
C ARG A 229 -21.95 -2.42 5.72
N PHE A 230 -21.50 -3.62 6.04
CA PHE A 230 -22.27 -4.59 6.83
C PHE A 230 -22.55 -4.06 8.24
N ALA A 231 -21.52 -3.57 8.94
CA ALA A 231 -21.64 -3.04 10.29
C ALA A 231 -22.60 -1.84 10.34
N ALA A 232 -22.66 -1.00 9.31
CA ALA A 232 -23.61 0.11 9.22
C ALA A 232 -25.09 -0.32 9.20
N THR A 233 -25.39 -1.57 8.85
CA THR A 233 -26.76 -2.13 8.87
C THR A 233 -27.16 -2.72 10.23
N LYS A 234 -26.25 -2.74 11.20
CA LYS A 234 -26.45 -3.40 12.50
C LYS A 234 -26.43 -2.38 13.64
N PRO A 235 -27.29 -2.51 14.67
CA PRO A 235 -27.25 -1.62 15.83
C PRO A 235 -25.93 -1.73 16.62
N GLN A 236 -25.26 -2.90 16.57
CA GLN A 236 -23.97 -3.15 17.22
C GLN A 236 -22.75 -2.75 16.36
N SER A 237 -22.92 -1.81 15.41
CA SER A 237 -21.86 -1.38 14.48
C SER A 237 -20.50 -1.12 15.16
N ARG A 238 -20.52 -0.40 16.29
CA ARG A 238 -19.31 -0.05 17.06
C ARG A 238 -18.59 -1.29 17.61
N LEU A 239 -19.33 -2.28 18.10
CA LEU A 239 -18.75 -3.52 18.63
C LEU A 239 -18.12 -4.35 17.51
N ILE A 240 -18.82 -4.50 16.37
CA ILE A 240 -18.31 -5.24 15.21
C ILE A 240 -16.99 -4.61 14.72
N LEU A 241 -16.98 -3.29 14.54
CA LEU A 241 -15.77 -2.58 14.11
C LEU A 241 -14.67 -2.66 15.17
N GLY A 242 -15.01 -2.47 16.46
CA GLY A 242 -14.06 -2.59 17.55
C GLY A 242 -13.36 -3.95 17.60
N LEU A 243 -14.11 -5.04 17.39
CA LEU A 243 -13.55 -6.40 17.33
C LEU A 243 -12.67 -6.61 16.10
N VAL A 244 -13.10 -6.16 14.91
CA VAL A 244 -12.32 -6.32 13.69
C VAL A 244 -11.00 -5.55 13.76
N TYR A 245 -11.03 -4.30 14.21
CA TYR A 245 -9.81 -3.50 14.40
C TYR A 245 -8.96 -4.01 15.56
N GLY A 246 -9.57 -4.44 16.66
CA GLY A 246 -8.86 -5.08 17.78
C GLY A 246 -8.10 -6.33 17.31
N LEU A 247 -8.74 -7.19 16.52
CA LEU A 247 -8.11 -8.38 15.95
C LEU A 247 -7.01 -8.02 14.94
N LEU A 248 -7.20 -6.99 14.10
CA LEU A 248 -6.17 -6.51 13.19
C LEU A 248 -4.96 -5.93 13.93
N ILE A 249 -5.15 -5.28 15.08
CA ILE A 249 -4.05 -4.76 15.90
C ILE A 249 -3.32 -5.90 16.62
N LEU A 250 -4.06 -6.85 17.21
CA LEU A 250 -3.48 -7.93 18.02
C LEU A 250 -2.89 -9.08 17.19
N ALA A 251 -3.47 -9.37 16.02
CA ALA A 251 -3.15 -10.53 15.20
C ALA A 251 -3.11 -10.18 13.72
N PHE A 252 -2.45 -9.06 13.37
CA PHE A 252 -2.45 -8.46 12.03
C PHE A 252 -2.28 -9.48 10.90
N GLY A 253 -1.30 -10.37 10.96
CA GLY A 253 -1.04 -11.35 9.91
C GLY A 253 -2.26 -12.22 9.59
N TRP A 254 -2.79 -12.93 10.58
CA TRP A 254 -3.93 -13.83 10.41
C TRP A 254 -5.24 -13.08 10.14
N ALA A 255 -5.47 -11.98 10.86
CA ALA A 255 -6.65 -11.14 10.70
C ALA A 255 -6.72 -10.53 9.30
N ALA A 256 -5.60 -10.02 8.79
CA ALA A 256 -5.52 -9.44 7.46
C ALA A 256 -5.82 -10.47 6.37
N ILE A 257 -5.39 -11.72 6.52
CA ILE A 257 -5.74 -12.80 5.58
C ILE A 257 -7.25 -13.01 5.53
N ILE A 258 -7.91 -13.14 6.69
CA ILE A 258 -9.37 -13.32 6.74
C ILE A 258 -10.08 -12.13 6.08
N VAL A 259 -9.66 -10.91 6.38
CA VAL A 259 -10.24 -9.69 5.79
C VAL A 259 -9.98 -9.62 4.29
N ALA A 260 -8.79 -10.02 3.81
CA ALA A 260 -8.47 -10.10 2.39
C ALA A 260 -9.36 -11.12 1.66
N LEU A 261 -9.62 -12.29 2.27
CA LEU A 261 -10.53 -13.30 1.71
C LEU A 261 -11.96 -12.75 1.58
N ILE A 262 -12.46 -12.03 2.59
CA ILE A 262 -13.75 -11.32 2.52
C ILE A 262 -13.73 -10.32 1.35
N GLY A 263 -12.63 -9.58 1.19
CA GLY A 263 -12.41 -8.67 0.08
C GLY A 263 -12.44 -9.35 -1.29
N LEU A 264 -11.78 -10.49 -1.43
CA LEU A 264 -11.76 -11.27 -2.68
C LEU A 264 -13.15 -11.79 -3.04
N VAL A 265 -13.91 -12.32 -2.06
CA VAL A 265 -15.31 -12.72 -2.27
C VAL A 265 -16.15 -11.52 -2.72
N ARG A 266 -15.98 -10.36 -2.08
CA ARG A 266 -16.67 -9.13 -2.46
C ARG A 266 -16.28 -8.67 -3.87
N PHE A 267 -15.01 -8.74 -4.24
CA PHE A 267 -14.51 -8.40 -5.58
C PHE A 267 -15.25 -9.19 -6.66
N TRP A 268 -15.33 -10.52 -6.52
CA TRP A 268 -16.04 -11.36 -7.47
C TRP A 268 -17.53 -11.05 -7.53
N ARG A 269 -18.20 -10.86 -6.40
CA ARG A 269 -19.63 -10.48 -6.37
C ARG A 269 -19.91 -9.15 -7.07
N LEU A 270 -19.02 -8.16 -6.91
CA LEU A 270 -19.17 -6.85 -7.56
C LEU A 270 -18.87 -6.93 -9.06
N ARG A 271 -17.92 -7.78 -9.48
CA ARG A 271 -17.58 -7.96 -10.90
C ARG A 271 -18.78 -8.41 -11.72
N PHE A 272 -19.59 -9.35 -11.21
CA PHE A 272 -20.80 -9.84 -11.88
C PHE A 272 -22.00 -8.89 -11.78
N ARG A 273 -21.89 -7.80 -11.02
CA ARG A 273 -22.94 -6.79 -10.83
C ARG A 273 -22.60 -5.43 -11.46
N ARG A 274 -21.49 -5.32 -12.19
CA ARG A 274 -21.15 -4.08 -12.91
C ARG A 274 -22.23 -3.80 -13.96
N PRO A 275 -22.98 -2.69 -13.86
CA PRO A 275 -23.74 -2.19 -15.00
C PRO A 275 -22.77 -1.86 -16.13
N SER A 276 -23.16 -2.06 -17.38
CA SER A 276 -22.37 -1.74 -18.57
C SER A 276 -22.19 -0.23 -18.83
N SER A 277 -22.49 0.64 -17.86
CA SER A 277 -22.31 2.09 -17.94
C SER A 277 -21.53 2.56 -16.72
N GLY A 278 -20.49 3.37 -16.97
CA GLY A 278 -19.57 3.94 -15.98
C GLY A 278 -20.33 4.55 -14.80
N GLY A 279 -19.89 4.17 -13.60
CA GLY A 279 -20.54 4.54 -12.35
C GLY A 279 -20.35 6.01 -12.02
N GLY A 280 -21.21 6.86 -12.57
CA GLY A 280 -21.57 8.09 -11.89
C GLY A 280 -22.50 7.73 -10.74
N MET A 281 -21.99 7.67 -9.52
CA MET A 281 -22.75 7.92 -8.28
C MET A 281 -21.77 8.30 -7.17
N GLU A 282 -21.42 9.58 -7.09
CA GLU A 282 -21.13 10.21 -5.81
C GLU A 282 -22.27 11.19 -5.53
N GLY A 283 -23.18 10.78 -4.65
CA GLY A 283 -24.18 11.63 -4.00
C GLY A 283 -23.92 11.68 -2.50
#